data_AF-A0A221W8Z5-F1
#
_entry.id   AF-A0A221W8Z5-F1
#
_cell.length_a   1.000
_cell.length_b   1.000
_cell.length_c   1.000
_cell.angle_alpha   90.00
_cell.angle_beta   90.00
_cell.angle_gamma   90.00
#
_symmetry.space_group_name_H-M   'P 1'
#
loop_
_entity.id
_entity.type
_entity.pdbx_description
1 polymer ?
#
loop_
_entity_poly.entity_id
_entity_poly.type
_entity_poly.pdbx_seq_one_letter_code
_entity_poly.pdbx_strand_id
1 'polypeptide(L)'
;MSDQEEPLLGIDLDWPNPARMYDYALGGAHNFAVDREAFDKLLTIDADAALVGQTNRAFLRRAVRYCVDQGIRQFLDLGSGIPTQGHAHEIARSVDPTVRVVYVDNEPVAVAHSRRLLNAIDGVEMVAADIRDPESVLGAPETAMLDLSQPVGLLAVAVLHYVSPDDDPAGLLARYLGPLAPGSLLAVSHTTVDAVDPVQAAEMRKLFDSTSSPVTHRSRAELTSLLSEQVDLVEPGIVWTPQWRPDGPEELLSDEPERSGTYAALGRKRD
;
A
#
# COMPACT_ATOMS: atom_id res chain seq x y z
N MET A 1 -32.42 -19.03 21.69
CA MET A 1 -31.21 -19.66 21.13
C MET A 1 -30.18 -18.57 21.12
N SER A 2 -29.20 -18.64 22.02
CA SER A 2 -28.17 -17.63 22.19
C SER A 2 -27.29 -17.62 20.95
N ASP A 3 -27.21 -16.47 20.28
CA ASP A 3 -26.15 -16.16 19.34
C ASP A 3 -24.82 -16.31 20.10
N GLN A 4 -24.14 -17.43 19.85
CA GLN A 4 -22.77 -17.60 20.28
C GLN A 4 -21.93 -16.80 19.30
N GLU A 5 -21.39 -15.67 19.77
CA GLU A 5 -20.31 -14.96 19.11
C GLU A 5 -19.20 -15.97 18.80
N GLU A 6 -19.02 -16.29 17.52
CA GLU A 6 -17.79 -16.92 17.07
C GLU A 6 -16.64 -16.04 17.55
N PRO A 7 -15.65 -16.58 18.29
CA PRO A 7 -14.48 -15.80 18.67
C PRO A 7 -13.88 -15.24 17.38
N LEU A 8 -13.59 -13.94 17.34
CA LEU A 8 -12.85 -13.26 16.28
C LEU A 8 -11.44 -13.87 16.19
N LEU A 9 -11.33 -15.08 15.65
CA LEU A 9 -10.15 -15.93 15.68
C LEU A 9 -9.01 -15.23 14.92
N GLY A 10 -8.06 -14.68 15.67
CA GLY A 10 -6.84 -14.08 15.15
C GLY A 10 -6.82 -12.55 15.08
N ILE A 11 -7.90 -11.85 15.45
CA ILE A 11 -7.90 -10.38 15.46
C ILE A 11 -7.30 -9.90 16.79
N ASP A 12 -6.15 -9.24 16.72
CA ASP A 12 -5.53 -8.56 17.87
C ASP A 12 -6.28 -7.26 18.16
N LEU A 13 -6.93 -7.19 19.33
CA LEU A 13 -7.65 -6.02 19.83
C LEU A 13 -6.89 -5.30 20.95
N ASP A 14 -5.75 -5.83 21.37
CA ASP A 14 -4.90 -5.20 22.39
C ASP A 14 -4.03 -4.09 21.77
N TRP A 15 -3.68 -4.25 20.49
CA TRP A 15 -2.87 -3.29 19.75
C TRP A 15 -3.63 -2.68 18.56
N PRO A 16 -3.48 -1.36 18.32
CA PRO A 16 -3.97 -0.76 17.09
C PRO A 16 -3.22 -1.35 15.88
N ASN A 17 -3.94 -1.57 14.79
CA ASN A 17 -3.37 -2.07 13.54
C ASN A 17 -3.41 -0.98 12.46
N PRO A 18 -2.32 -0.77 11.71
CA PRO A 18 -2.28 0.30 10.71
C PRO A 18 -3.32 0.17 9.58
N ALA A 19 -3.68 -1.03 9.12
CA ALA A 19 -4.72 -1.21 8.11
C ALA A 19 -6.10 -0.73 8.61
N ARG A 20 -6.41 -0.99 9.88
CA ARG A 20 -7.65 -0.56 10.56
C ARG A 20 -7.62 0.95 10.87
N MET A 21 -6.47 1.49 11.26
CA MET A 21 -6.29 2.93 11.41
C MET A 21 -6.48 3.66 10.06
N TYR A 22 -5.94 3.10 8.99
CA TYR A 22 -6.08 3.65 7.63
C TYR A 22 -7.52 3.58 7.12
N ASP A 23 -8.25 2.50 7.42
CA ASP A 23 -9.70 2.40 7.16
C ASP A 23 -10.48 3.51 7.88
N TYR A 24 -10.22 3.74 9.17
CA TYR A 24 -10.84 4.83 9.93
C TYR A 24 -10.51 6.22 9.35
N ALA A 25 -9.26 6.46 8.97
CA ALA A 25 -8.82 7.69 8.33
C ALA A 25 -9.60 8.02 7.04
N LEU A 26 -10.05 6.98 6.32
CA LEU A 26 -10.83 7.08 5.10
C LEU A 26 -12.36 7.04 5.34
N GLY A 27 -12.80 7.09 6.60
CA GLY A 27 -14.21 7.06 6.98
C GLY A 27 -14.85 5.67 6.91
N GLY A 28 -14.03 4.61 6.89
CA GLY A 28 -14.48 3.22 6.94
C GLY A 28 -14.98 2.78 8.33
N ALA A 29 -15.58 1.60 8.36
CA ALA A 29 -16.24 1.05 9.55
C ALA A 29 -15.62 -0.27 10.04
N HIS A 30 -14.52 -0.71 9.45
CA HIS A 30 -13.86 -1.99 9.76
C HIS A 30 -12.65 -1.77 10.68
N ASN A 31 -12.90 -1.03 11.76
CA ASN A 31 -11.91 -0.62 12.73
C ASN A 31 -12.49 -0.68 14.15
N PHE A 32 -11.63 -0.90 15.13
CA PHE A 32 -12.01 -1.03 16.53
C PHE A 32 -11.65 0.22 17.33
N ALA A 33 -12.09 0.26 18.59
CA ALA A 33 -11.86 1.40 19.47
C ALA A 33 -10.36 1.73 19.61
N VAL A 34 -9.51 0.70 19.75
CA VAL A 34 -8.06 0.88 19.86
C VAL A 34 -7.45 1.57 18.64
N ASP A 35 -7.94 1.26 17.44
CA ASP A 35 -7.45 1.86 16.19
C ASP A 35 -7.89 3.32 16.08
N ARG A 36 -9.15 3.61 16.43
CA ARG A 36 -9.69 4.98 16.43
C ARG A 36 -8.97 5.85 17.46
N GLU A 37 -8.77 5.36 18.67
CA GLU A 37 -8.04 6.09 19.71
C GLU A 37 -6.58 6.38 19.30
N ALA A 38 -5.92 5.42 18.64
CA ALA A 38 -4.57 5.63 18.13
C ALA A 38 -4.56 6.68 17.00
N PHE A 39 -5.50 6.63 16.08
CA PHE A 39 -5.59 7.60 14.99
C PHE A 39 -6.02 8.99 15.47
N ASP A 40 -6.94 9.09 16.43
CA ASP A 40 -7.32 10.36 17.04
C ASP A 40 -6.12 11.00 17.77
N LYS A 41 -5.29 10.20 18.44
CA LYS A 41 -3.99 10.67 18.99
C LYS A 41 -3.05 11.14 17.88
N LEU A 42 -2.95 10.40 16.77
CA LEU A 42 -2.16 10.83 15.61
C LEU A 42 -2.62 12.20 15.11
N LEU A 43 -3.92 12.46 15.02
CA LEU A 43 -4.46 13.76 14.60
C LEU A 43 -4.11 14.90 15.56
N THR A 44 -3.89 14.63 16.85
CA THR A 44 -3.39 15.65 17.78
C THR A 44 -1.91 15.98 17.59
N ILE A 45 -1.14 15.05 17.02
CA ILE A 45 0.28 15.21 16.71
C ILE A 45 0.43 15.84 15.33
N ASP A 46 -0.30 15.34 14.34
CA ASP A 46 -0.29 15.77 12.94
C ASP A 46 -1.72 15.91 12.40
N ALA A 47 -2.15 17.16 12.22
CA ALA A 47 -3.48 17.48 11.70
C ALA A 47 -3.69 17.02 10.25
N ASP A 48 -2.62 16.77 9.50
CA ASP A 48 -2.68 16.34 8.09
C ASP A 48 -2.71 14.81 7.95
N ALA A 49 -2.72 14.04 9.05
CA ALA A 49 -2.72 12.58 9.02
C ALA A 49 -3.88 11.98 8.19
N ALA A 50 -5.05 12.62 8.17
CA ALA A 50 -6.16 12.19 7.31
C ALA A 50 -5.92 12.47 5.81
N LEU A 51 -5.17 13.53 5.47
CA LEU A 51 -4.82 13.88 4.10
C LEU A 51 -3.85 12.87 3.48
N VAL A 52 -2.97 12.28 4.30
CA VAL A 52 -2.06 11.20 3.88
C VAL A 52 -2.84 10.06 3.22
N GLY A 53 -3.94 9.63 3.82
CA GLY A 53 -4.80 8.58 3.27
C GLY A 53 -5.36 8.94 1.89
N GLN A 54 -5.92 10.15 1.78
CA GLN A 54 -6.59 10.62 0.56
C GLN A 54 -5.60 10.82 -0.60
N THR A 55 -4.46 11.45 -0.33
CA THR A 55 -3.41 11.72 -1.33
C THR A 55 -2.73 10.44 -1.80
N ASN A 56 -2.52 9.47 -0.90
CA ASN A 56 -2.00 8.16 -1.24
C ASN A 56 -2.98 7.35 -2.14
N ARG A 57 -4.29 7.38 -1.84
CA ARG A 57 -5.30 6.76 -2.72
C ARG A 57 -5.40 7.46 -4.08
N ALA A 58 -5.20 8.78 -4.12
CA ALA A 58 -5.11 9.51 -5.39
C ALA A 58 -3.89 9.08 -6.21
N PHE A 59 -2.72 8.91 -5.58
CA PHE A 59 -1.54 8.36 -6.23
C PHE A 59 -1.77 6.93 -6.74
N LEU A 60 -2.32 6.02 -5.92
CA LEU A 60 -2.63 4.64 -6.34
C LEU A 60 -3.42 4.62 -7.64
N ARG A 61 -4.46 5.45 -7.74
CA ARG A 61 -5.30 5.56 -8.94
C ARG A 61 -4.50 5.93 -10.18
N ARG A 62 -3.63 6.94 -10.07
CA ARG A 62 -2.80 7.40 -11.19
C ARG A 62 -1.73 6.39 -11.56
N ALA A 63 -1.12 5.74 -10.58
CA ALA A 63 -0.15 4.67 -10.80
C ALA A 63 -0.77 3.48 -11.52
N VAL A 64 -1.95 3.01 -11.08
CA VAL A 64 -2.67 1.91 -11.74
C VAL A 64 -3.07 2.27 -13.16
N ARG A 65 -3.63 3.46 -13.39
CA ARG A 65 -3.95 3.95 -14.75
C ARG A 65 -2.71 3.98 -15.64
N TYR A 66 -1.62 4.56 -15.14
CA TYR A 66 -0.35 4.58 -15.86
C TYR A 66 0.12 3.16 -16.22
N CYS A 67 0.07 2.21 -15.28
CA CYS A 67 0.43 0.82 -15.56
C CYS A 67 -0.42 0.22 -16.70
N VAL A 68 -1.73 0.41 -16.67
CA VAL A 68 -2.62 -0.10 -17.73
C VAL A 68 -2.31 0.56 -19.09
N ASP A 69 -2.06 1.87 -19.11
CA ASP A 69 -1.65 2.61 -20.31
C ASP A 69 -0.30 2.12 -20.86
N GLN A 70 0.58 1.61 -20.01
CA GLN A 70 1.84 0.96 -20.40
C GLN A 70 1.68 -0.51 -20.82
N GLY A 71 0.46 -1.02 -20.89
CA GLY A 71 0.18 -2.39 -21.34
C GLY A 71 0.12 -3.44 -20.23
N ILE A 72 0.23 -3.05 -18.95
CA ILE A 72 0.06 -3.99 -17.83
C ILE A 72 -1.40 -4.47 -17.79
N ARG A 73 -1.59 -5.79 -17.65
CA ARG A 73 -2.91 -6.44 -17.53
C ARG A 73 -3.06 -7.33 -16.31
N GLN A 74 -2.06 -7.33 -15.44
CA GLN A 74 -1.93 -8.21 -14.28
C GLN A 74 -1.32 -7.41 -13.15
N PHE A 75 -1.89 -7.48 -11.95
CA PHE A 75 -1.39 -6.76 -10.79
C PHE A 75 -1.20 -7.69 -9.61
N LEU A 76 -0.14 -7.46 -8.85
CA LEU A 76 0.09 -8.01 -7.52
C LEU A 76 0.15 -6.82 -6.55
N ASP A 77 -0.82 -6.71 -5.65
CA ASP A 77 -0.97 -5.58 -4.73
C ASP A 77 -0.59 -6.00 -3.30
N LEU A 78 0.60 -5.59 -2.86
CA LEU A 78 1.19 -5.94 -1.58
C LEU A 78 0.70 -4.98 -0.50
N GLY A 79 0.10 -5.53 0.57
CA GLY A 79 -0.47 -4.72 1.65
C GLY A 79 -1.70 -3.95 1.21
N SER A 80 -2.62 -4.64 0.55
CA SER A 80 -3.84 -4.06 -0.03
C SER A 80 -4.71 -3.30 0.97
N GLY A 81 -4.64 -3.69 2.25
CA GLY A 81 -5.40 -3.13 3.35
C GLY A 81 -6.89 -3.46 3.25
N ILE A 82 -7.67 -2.78 4.06
CA ILE A 82 -9.13 -2.92 4.06
C ILE A 82 -9.69 -2.24 2.79
N PRO A 83 -10.61 -2.89 2.07
CA PRO A 83 -11.16 -2.36 0.82
C PRO A 83 -12.18 -1.24 1.07
N THR A 84 -11.72 -0.06 1.53
CA THR A 84 -12.58 1.09 1.85
C THR A 84 -13.00 1.88 0.60
N GLN A 85 -12.05 2.35 -0.23
CA GLN A 85 -12.32 3.16 -1.42
C GLN A 85 -11.26 2.97 -2.52
N GLY A 86 -11.71 2.90 -3.79
CA GLY A 86 -10.86 2.98 -4.98
C GLY A 86 -9.90 1.80 -5.13
N HIS A 87 -10.43 0.59 -5.31
CA HIS A 87 -9.61 -0.61 -5.38
C HIS A 87 -8.87 -0.70 -6.72
N ALA A 88 -7.65 -1.25 -6.71
CA ALA A 88 -6.83 -1.37 -7.92
C ALA A 88 -7.56 -2.05 -9.10
N HIS A 89 -8.35 -3.11 -8.84
CA HIS A 89 -9.09 -3.82 -9.88
C HIS A 89 -10.21 -2.96 -10.48
N GLU A 90 -10.94 -2.16 -9.70
CA GLU A 90 -11.98 -1.25 -10.21
C GLU A 90 -11.36 -0.20 -11.14
N ILE A 91 -10.22 0.37 -10.72
CA ILE A 91 -9.50 1.39 -11.47
C ILE A 91 -8.96 0.80 -12.77
N ALA A 92 -8.29 -0.35 -12.70
CA ALA A 92 -7.74 -0.99 -13.89
C ALA A 92 -8.84 -1.47 -14.85
N ARG A 93 -9.93 -2.03 -14.34
CA ARG A 93 -11.06 -2.52 -15.15
C ARG A 93 -11.93 -1.43 -15.74
N SER A 94 -11.88 -0.22 -15.19
CA SER A 94 -12.48 0.95 -15.85
C SER A 94 -11.80 1.26 -17.20
N VAL A 95 -10.57 0.80 -17.39
CA VAL A 95 -9.80 0.94 -18.64
C VAL A 95 -9.82 -0.35 -19.46
N ASP A 96 -9.59 -1.51 -18.84
CA ASP A 96 -9.64 -2.82 -19.49
C ASP A 96 -10.28 -3.88 -18.57
N PRO A 97 -11.49 -4.38 -18.89
CA PRO A 97 -12.24 -5.29 -18.02
C PRO A 97 -11.57 -6.66 -17.83
N THR A 98 -10.56 -7.01 -18.63
CA THR A 98 -9.87 -8.31 -18.57
C THR A 98 -8.72 -8.33 -17.55
N VAL A 99 -8.41 -7.19 -16.92
CA VAL A 99 -7.31 -7.09 -15.96
C VAL A 99 -7.51 -8.03 -14.77
N ARG A 100 -6.45 -8.75 -14.43
CA ARG A 100 -6.37 -9.61 -13.24
C ARG A 100 -5.63 -8.90 -12.10
N VAL A 101 -6.10 -9.09 -10.88
CA VAL A 101 -5.47 -8.50 -9.68
C VAL A 101 -5.44 -9.53 -8.56
N VAL A 102 -4.27 -9.74 -7.97
CA VAL A 102 -4.11 -10.49 -6.73
C VAL A 102 -3.76 -9.50 -5.63
N TYR A 103 -4.61 -9.45 -4.61
CA TYR A 103 -4.37 -8.68 -3.40
C TYR A 103 -3.67 -9.53 -2.35
N VAL A 104 -2.79 -8.92 -1.57
CA VAL A 104 -2.05 -9.58 -0.49
C VAL A 104 -2.19 -8.73 0.77
N ASP A 105 -2.55 -9.36 1.88
CA ASP A 105 -2.51 -8.75 3.20
C ASP A 105 -2.40 -9.86 4.27
N ASN A 106 -1.86 -9.52 5.44
CA ASN A 106 -1.79 -10.44 6.58
C ASN A 106 -2.74 -10.05 7.72
N GLU A 107 -3.38 -8.88 7.64
CA GLU A 107 -4.31 -8.43 8.66
C GLU A 107 -5.67 -9.17 8.49
N PRO A 108 -6.15 -9.88 9.53
CA PRO A 108 -7.32 -10.73 9.40
C PRO A 108 -8.61 -10.00 9.00
N VAL A 109 -8.84 -8.75 9.44
CA VAL A 109 -10.02 -7.98 9.03
C VAL A 109 -9.96 -7.62 7.55
N ALA A 110 -8.80 -7.16 7.05
CA ALA A 110 -8.55 -6.89 5.64
C ALA A 110 -8.79 -8.15 4.79
N VAL A 111 -8.18 -9.27 5.16
CA VAL A 111 -8.34 -10.56 4.47
C VAL A 111 -9.79 -11.02 4.44
N ALA A 112 -10.46 -11.04 5.59
CA ALA A 112 -11.84 -11.52 5.69
C ALA A 112 -12.80 -10.64 4.88
N HIS A 113 -12.63 -9.32 4.93
CA HIS A 113 -13.48 -8.39 4.21
C HIS A 113 -13.23 -8.45 2.69
N SER A 114 -11.96 -8.48 2.27
CA SER A 114 -11.58 -8.65 0.86
C SER A 114 -12.11 -9.95 0.27
N ARG A 115 -11.97 -11.09 0.95
CA ARG A 115 -12.53 -12.37 0.47
C ARG A 115 -14.04 -12.29 0.26
N ARG A 116 -14.76 -11.66 1.20
CA ARG A 116 -16.21 -11.50 1.07
C ARG A 116 -16.60 -10.61 -0.12
N LEU A 117 -15.86 -9.52 -0.35
CA LEU A 117 -16.13 -8.59 -1.45
C LEU A 117 -15.79 -9.18 -2.82
N LEU A 118 -14.67 -9.91 -2.90
CA LEU A 118 -14.06 -10.34 -4.15
C LEU A 118 -14.59 -11.69 -4.66
N ASN A 119 -15.23 -12.51 -3.81
CA ASN A 119 -15.71 -13.87 -4.16
C ASN A 119 -16.61 -13.95 -5.41
N ALA A 120 -17.24 -12.84 -5.82
CA ALA A 120 -18.10 -12.80 -7.01
C ALA A 120 -17.41 -12.17 -8.25
N ILE A 121 -16.11 -11.88 -8.15
CA ILE A 121 -15.37 -11.11 -9.17
C ILE A 121 -14.29 -12.02 -9.78
N ASP A 122 -14.63 -12.68 -10.89
CA ASP A 122 -13.68 -13.46 -11.67
C ASP A 122 -12.43 -12.63 -12.00
N GLY A 123 -11.25 -13.20 -11.81
CA GLY A 123 -9.98 -12.53 -12.12
C GLY A 123 -9.47 -11.62 -10.99
N VAL A 124 -10.08 -11.64 -9.80
CA VAL A 124 -9.61 -10.89 -8.64
C VAL A 124 -9.57 -11.79 -7.41
N GLU A 125 -8.40 -11.94 -6.81
CA GLU A 125 -8.18 -12.90 -5.71
C GLU A 125 -7.48 -12.24 -4.51
N MET A 126 -7.56 -12.91 -3.34
CA MET A 126 -6.98 -12.44 -2.08
C MET A 126 -6.09 -13.50 -1.43
N VAL A 127 -4.79 -13.21 -1.32
CA VAL A 127 -3.81 -14.00 -0.58
C VAL A 127 -3.69 -13.48 0.86
N ALA A 128 -3.85 -14.39 1.82
CA ALA A 128 -3.61 -14.11 3.23
C ALA A 128 -2.16 -14.48 3.59
N ALA A 129 -1.23 -13.53 3.47
CA ALA A 129 0.19 -13.78 3.69
C ALA A 129 0.95 -12.52 4.11
N ASP A 130 2.05 -12.72 4.82
CA ASP A 130 3.00 -11.65 5.16
C ASP A 130 3.87 -11.33 3.94
N ILE A 131 3.91 -10.06 3.55
CA ILE A 131 4.71 -9.65 2.40
C ILE A 131 6.21 -9.86 2.59
N ARG A 132 6.69 -10.04 3.82
CA ARG A 132 8.10 -10.35 4.13
C ARG A 132 8.50 -11.78 3.77
N ASP A 133 7.52 -12.62 3.41
CA ASP A 133 7.69 -13.96 2.86
C ASP A 133 7.21 -14.03 1.40
N PRO A 134 8.03 -13.54 0.43
CA PRO A 134 7.70 -13.59 -1.00
C PRO A 134 7.39 -14.99 -1.49
N GLU A 135 8.01 -16.02 -0.93
CA GLU A 135 7.81 -17.41 -1.32
C GLU A 135 6.36 -17.86 -1.02
N SER A 136 5.84 -17.51 0.15
CA SER A 136 4.42 -17.76 0.49
C SER A 136 3.46 -16.96 -0.38
N VAL A 137 3.79 -15.71 -0.73
CA VAL A 137 2.93 -14.86 -1.59
C VAL A 137 2.92 -15.35 -3.03
N LEU A 138 4.10 -15.56 -3.63
CA LEU A 138 4.25 -15.93 -5.03
C LEU A 138 3.87 -17.39 -5.28
N GLY A 139 4.00 -18.26 -4.28
CA GLY A 139 3.62 -19.67 -4.34
C GLY A 139 2.15 -19.95 -4.01
N ALA A 140 1.36 -18.93 -3.62
CA ALA A 140 -0.04 -19.11 -3.27
C ALA A 140 -0.89 -19.56 -4.47
N PRO A 141 -1.89 -20.44 -4.28
CA PRO A 141 -2.79 -20.87 -5.36
C PRO A 141 -3.48 -19.72 -6.08
N GLU A 142 -3.88 -18.68 -5.34
CA GLU A 142 -4.49 -17.46 -5.85
C GLU A 142 -3.53 -16.71 -6.80
N THR A 143 -2.24 -16.67 -6.48
CA THR A 143 -1.21 -16.02 -7.31
C THR A 143 -0.97 -16.73 -8.64
N ALA A 144 -1.29 -18.03 -8.74
CA ALA A 144 -1.10 -18.82 -9.96
C ALA A 144 -1.96 -18.33 -11.16
N MET A 145 -2.95 -17.47 -10.92
CA MET A 145 -3.71 -16.81 -11.99
C MET A 145 -2.90 -15.74 -12.74
N LEU A 146 -1.80 -15.28 -12.15
CA LEU A 146 -0.88 -14.33 -12.78
C LEU A 146 0.15 -15.10 -13.61
N ASP A 147 0.22 -14.80 -14.90
CA ASP A 147 1.29 -15.26 -15.78
C ASP A 147 2.50 -14.34 -15.59
N LEU A 148 3.43 -14.73 -14.72
CA LEU A 148 4.63 -13.94 -14.40
C LEU A 148 5.63 -13.86 -15.57
N SER A 149 5.43 -14.65 -16.64
CA SER A 149 6.18 -14.51 -17.90
C SER A 149 5.72 -13.33 -18.76
N GLN A 150 4.60 -12.71 -18.39
CA GLN A 150 4.11 -11.45 -18.95
C GLN A 150 4.28 -10.30 -17.94
N PRO A 151 4.35 -9.04 -18.39
CA PRO A 151 4.51 -7.90 -17.49
C PRO A 151 3.42 -7.81 -16.40
N VAL A 152 3.86 -7.57 -15.16
CA VAL A 152 3.00 -7.41 -13.97
C VAL A 152 3.20 -6.01 -13.37
N GLY A 153 2.11 -5.40 -12.92
CA GLY A 153 2.14 -4.21 -12.06
C GLY A 153 2.24 -4.63 -10.61
N LEU A 154 3.44 -4.53 -10.03
CA LEU A 154 3.68 -4.73 -8.61
C LEU A 154 3.37 -3.45 -7.85
N LEU A 155 2.40 -3.48 -6.95
CA LEU A 155 2.01 -2.35 -6.14
C LEU A 155 2.52 -2.59 -4.71
N ALA A 156 3.33 -1.67 -4.20
CA ALA A 156 3.77 -1.61 -2.80
C ALA A 156 3.42 -0.22 -2.25
N VAL A 157 2.13 0.12 -2.33
CA VAL A 157 1.60 1.44 -2.02
C VAL A 157 1.17 1.47 -0.55
N ALA A 158 1.86 2.29 0.25
CA ALA A 158 1.68 2.43 1.68
C ALA A 158 1.90 1.14 2.50
N VAL A 159 2.84 0.28 2.06
CA VAL A 159 3.20 -0.95 2.79
C VAL A 159 4.69 -1.05 3.13
N LEU A 160 5.58 -0.55 2.27
CA LEU A 160 7.03 -0.79 2.40
C LEU A 160 7.65 -0.14 3.65
N HIS A 161 6.96 0.83 4.25
CA HIS A 161 7.37 1.41 5.51
C HIS A 161 7.12 0.50 6.73
N TYR A 162 6.35 -0.57 6.60
CA TYR A 162 6.26 -1.63 7.63
C TYR A 162 7.35 -2.70 7.50
N VAL A 163 8.22 -2.59 6.50
CA VAL A 163 9.39 -3.45 6.32
C VAL A 163 10.60 -2.78 6.98
N SER A 164 11.08 -3.40 8.06
CA SER A 164 12.21 -2.88 8.84
C SER A 164 13.53 -3.03 8.07
N PRO A 165 14.61 -2.35 8.48
CA PRO A 165 15.94 -2.60 7.93
C PRO A 165 16.40 -4.06 8.10
N ASP A 166 16.02 -4.72 9.19
CA ASP A 166 16.40 -6.10 9.51
C ASP A 166 15.72 -7.12 8.57
N ASP A 167 14.60 -6.74 7.94
CA ASP A 167 13.89 -7.54 6.95
C ASP A 167 14.50 -7.45 5.53
N ASP A 168 15.62 -6.74 5.37
CA ASP A 168 16.31 -6.48 4.10
C ASP A 168 15.34 -5.98 3.00
N PRO A 169 14.87 -4.72 3.06
CA PRO A 169 13.88 -4.19 2.12
C PRO A 169 14.36 -4.24 0.65
N ALA A 170 15.67 -4.14 0.41
CA ALA A 170 16.23 -4.23 -0.93
C ALA A 170 16.17 -5.68 -1.46
N GLY A 171 16.62 -6.65 -0.66
CA GLY A 171 16.48 -8.07 -0.99
C GLY A 171 15.02 -8.52 -1.10
N LEU A 172 14.12 -7.94 -0.30
CA LEU A 172 12.69 -8.20 -0.38
C LEU A 172 12.12 -7.76 -1.74
N LEU A 173 12.37 -6.51 -2.15
CA LEU A 173 11.95 -6.01 -3.46
C LEU A 173 12.56 -6.83 -4.60
N ALA A 174 13.84 -7.20 -4.50
CA ALA A 174 14.51 -8.03 -5.49
C ALA A 174 13.85 -9.41 -5.64
N ARG A 175 13.42 -10.03 -4.53
CA ARG A 175 12.70 -11.32 -4.55
C ARG A 175 11.32 -11.24 -5.21
N TYR A 176 10.60 -10.13 -5.02
CA TYR A 176 9.34 -9.91 -5.73
C TYR A 176 9.53 -9.58 -7.21
N LEU A 177 10.53 -8.76 -7.55
CA LEU A 177 10.79 -8.32 -8.93
C LEU A 177 11.44 -9.42 -9.77
N GLY A 178 12.33 -10.23 -9.18
CA GLY A 178 13.11 -11.27 -9.86
C GLY A 178 12.32 -12.19 -10.79
N PRO A 179 11.18 -12.79 -10.36
CA PRO A 179 10.38 -13.67 -11.21
C PRO A 179 9.51 -12.94 -12.24
N LEU A 180 9.37 -11.61 -12.17
CA LEU A 180 8.50 -10.86 -13.08
C LEU A 180 9.19 -10.60 -14.42
N ALA A 181 8.43 -10.71 -15.51
CA ALA A 181 8.94 -10.45 -16.85
C ALA A 181 9.48 -9.01 -17.01
N PRO A 182 10.46 -8.80 -17.91
CA PRO A 182 10.84 -7.47 -18.36
C PRO A 182 9.63 -6.63 -18.79
N GLY A 183 9.68 -5.34 -18.52
CA GLY A 183 8.56 -4.42 -18.76
C GLY A 183 7.52 -4.35 -17.63
N SER A 184 7.63 -5.21 -16.61
CA SER A 184 6.89 -5.06 -15.34
C SER A 184 7.15 -3.71 -14.69
N LEU A 185 6.19 -3.22 -13.91
CA LEU A 185 6.24 -1.92 -13.26
C LEU A 185 6.09 -2.08 -11.74
N LEU A 186 6.85 -1.31 -10.98
CA LEU A 186 6.75 -1.20 -9.52
C LEU A 186 6.21 0.18 -9.17
N ALA A 187 5.08 0.25 -8.47
CA ALA A 187 4.58 1.49 -7.87
C ALA A 187 4.77 1.43 -6.36
N VAL A 188 5.39 2.46 -5.77
CA VAL A 188 5.67 2.55 -4.34
C VAL A 188 5.18 3.88 -3.81
N SER A 189 4.58 3.84 -2.62
CA SER A 189 4.50 5.02 -1.77
C SER A 189 5.04 4.72 -0.38
N HIS A 190 5.70 5.71 0.21
CA HIS A 190 6.48 5.53 1.42
C HIS A 190 6.37 6.75 2.33
N THR A 191 5.94 6.53 3.57
CA THR A 191 5.77 7.61 4.54
C THR A 191 7.12 8.11 5.04
N THR A 192 7.22 9.42 5.20
CA THR A 192 8.45 10.09 5.63
C THR A 192 8.12 11.14 6.69
N VAL A 193 9.16 11.62 7.35
CA VAL A 193 9.09 12.75 8.28
C VAL A 193 9.97 13.91 7.80
N ASP A 194 10.43 13.90 6.55
CA ASP A 194 11.35 14.92 5.99
C ASP A 194 10.80 16.36 6.07
N ALA A 195 9.47 16.52 6.09
CA ALA A 195 8.79 17.82 6.21
C ALA A 195 8.11 18.05 7.57
N VAL A 196 8.40 17.21 8.55
CA VAL A 196 7.77 17.23 9.89
C VAL A 196 8.78 17.76 10.91
N ASP A 197 8.33 18.56 11.86
CA ASP A 197 9.20 19.04 12.95
C ASP A 197 9.81 17.85 13.72
N PRO A 198 11.10 17.88 14.11
CA PRO A 198 11.75 16.74 14.77
C PRO A 198 11.06 16.25 16.06
N VAL A 199 10.44 17.15 16.83
CA VAL A 199 9.71 16.79 18.06
C VAL A 199 8.45 16.03 17.67
N GLN A 200 7.67 16.59 16.75
CA GLN A 200 6.46 15.97 16.21
C GLN A 200 6.78 14.60 15.58
N ALA A 201 7.84 14.50 14.78
CA ALA A 201 8.31 13.25 14.18
C ALA A 201 8.69 12.19 15.22
N ALA A 202 9.27 12.61 16.36
CA ALA A 202 9.57 11.70 17.46
C ALA A 202 8.30 11.19 18.18
N GLU A 203 7.26 12.02 18.28
CA GLU A 203 5.96 11.60 18.82
C GLU A 203 5.23 10.65 17.88
N MET A 204 5.23 10.92 16.56
CA MET A 204 4.68 10.01 15.54
C MET A 204 5.37 8.64 15.61
N ARG A 205 6.71 8.61 15.66
CA ARG A 205 7.47 7.35 15.80
C ARG A 205 7.03 6.55 17.03
N LYS A 206 6.96 7.19 18.20
CA LYS A 206 6.51 6.54 19.44
C LYS A 206 5.10 5.97 19.32
N LEU A 207 4.19 6.67 18.65
CA LEU A 207 2.85 6.18 18.40
C LEU A 207 2.87 4.92 17.52
N PHE A 208 3.58 4.96 16.39
CA PHE A 208 3.66 3.82 15.47
C PHE A 208 4.40 2.61 16.05
N ASP A 209 5.42 2.83 16.88
CA ASP A 209 6.10 1.77 17.65
C ASP A 209 5.16 1.05 18.63
N SER A 210 4.02 1.67 18.97
CA SER A 210 2.96 1.09 19.80
C SER A 210 1.79 0.53 18.98
N THR A 211 1.99 0.24 17.70
CA THR A 211 1.04 -0.48 16.85
C THR A 211 1.51 -1.91 16.63
N SER A 212 0.64 -2.77 16.10
CA SER A 212 1.00 -4.15 15.73
C SER A 212 2.08 -4.22 14.64
N SER A 213 2.32 -3.13 13.89
CA SER A 213 3.28 -3.07 12.79
C SER A 213 4.02 -1.72 12.81
N PRO A 214 5.21 -1.64 13.44
CA PRO A 214 6.00 -0.42 13.52
C PRO A 214 6.38 0.16 12.14
N VAL A 215 6.55 1.48 12.10
CA VAL A 215 6.85 2.21 10.86
C VAL A 215 8.33 2.58 10.80
N THR A 216 8.99 2.17 9.72
CA THR A 216 10.32 2.63 9.31
C THR A 216 10.18 3.76 8.30
N HIS A 217 10.21 5.01 8.80
CA HIS A 217 10.29 6.20 7.94
C HIS A 217 11.62 6.23 7.18
N ARG A 218 11.58 6.67 5.92
CA ARG A 218 12.77 6.86 5.10
C ARG A 218 12.78 8.27 4.53
N SER A 219 13.94 8.88 4.50
CA SER A 219 14.16 10.12 3.78
C SER A 219 14.07 9.90 2.27
N ARG A 220 13.92 10.98 1.50
CA ARG A 220 13.96 10.90 0.03
C ARG A 220 15.23 10.24 -0.49
N ALA A 221 16.37 10.50 0.14
CA ALA A 221 17.66 9.95 -0.28
C ALA A 221 17.72 8.44 -0.05
N GLU A 222 17.27 7.96 1.11
CA GLU A 222 17.21 6.53 1.42
C GLU A 222 16.24 5.78 0.50
N LEU A 223 15.05 6.35 0.24
CA LEU A 223 14.10 5.78 -0.70
C LEU A 223 14.64 5.77 -2.15
N THR A 224 15.34 6.83 -2.55
CA THR A 224 16.04 6.89 -3.86
C THR A 224 17.07 5.77 -3.97
N SER A 225 17.91 5.59 -2.96
CA SER A 225 18.91 4.52 -2.95
C SER A 225 18.25 3.15 -3.08
N LEU A 226 17.21 2.90 -2.27
CA LEU A 226 16.48 1.63 -2.25
C LEU A 226 15.84 1.27 -3.60
N LEU A 227 15.23 2.25 -4.28
CA LEU A 227 14.51 2.00 -5.53
C LEU A 227 15.40 2.05 -6.77
N SER A 228 16.38 2.96 -6.83
CA SER A 228 17.23 3.15 -8.00
C SER A 228 18.15 1.94 -8.28
N GLU A 229 18.39 1.10 -7.29
CA GLU A 229 19.09 -0.18 -7.46
C GLU A 229 18.22 -1.26 -8.12
N GLN A 230 16.89 -1.14 -8.01
CA GLN A 230 15.94 -2.18 -8.41
C GLN A 230 15.27 -1.91 -9.75
N VAL A 231 14.96 -0.64 -10.02
CA VAL A 231 14.12 -0.23 -11.16
C VAL A 231 14.63 1.05 -11.81
N ASP A 232 14.28 1.25 -13.07
CA ASP A 232 14.46 2.52 -13.77
C ASP A 232 13.27 3.42 -13.47
N LEU A 233 13.51 4.47 -12.68
CA LEU A 233 12.47 5.38 -12.23
C LEU A 233 11.82 6.10 -13.42
N VAL A 234 10.49 6.07 -13.44
CA VAL A 234 9.67 6.80 -14.40
C VAL A 234 9.55 8.24 -13.93
N GLU A 235 9.77 9.19 -14.85
CA GLU A 235 9.56 10.62 -14.59
C GLU A 235 8.18 10.89 -13.98
N PRO A 236 8.07 11.68 -12.89
CA PRO A 236 9.09 12.62 -12.37
C PRO A 236 10.08 12.03 -11.34
N GLY A 237 10.21 10.71 -11.25
CA GLY A 237 11.03 10.04 -10.25
C GLY A 237 10.34 9.97 -8.89
N ILE A 238 11.05 10.34 -7.83
CA ILE A 238 10.55 10.31 -6.45
C ILE A 238 10.11 11.70 -6.04
N VAL A 239 8.81 11.89 -5.88
CA VAL A 239 8.16 13.16 -5.53
C VAL A 239 7.11 12.93 -4.45
N TRP A 240 6.51 13.98 -3.89
CA TRP A 240 5.37 13.82 -2.98
C TRP A 240 4.17 13.20 -3.71
N THR A 241 3.31 12.45 -3.00
CA THR A 241 2.17 11.77 -3.63
C THR A 241 1.30 12.67 -4.52
N PRO A 242 0.98 13.95 -4.20
CA PRO A 242 0.21 14.81 -5.09
C PRO A 242 0.93 15.20 -6.37
N GLN A 243 2.27 15.22 -6.36
CA GLN A 243 3.08 15.68 -7.49
C GLN A 243 3.34 14.59 -8.52
N TRP A 244 3.09 13.32 -8.20
CA TRP A 244 3.31 12.24 -9.15
C TRP A 244 2.20 12.25 -10.21
N ARG A 245 2.51 12.85 -11.36
CA ARG A 245 1.68 12.95 -12.57
C ARG A 245 0.21 13.33 -12.30
N PRO A 246 -0.08 14.48 -11.67
CA PRO A 246 -1.45 14.88 -11.33
C PRO A 246 -2.33 15.00 -12.59
N ASP A 247 -3.62 14.66 -12.47
CA ASP A 247 -4.61 14.74 -13.55
C ASP A 247 -4.94 16.20 -13.94
N GLY A 248 -4.60 17.18 -13.09
CA GLY A 248 -4.77 18.60 -13.34
C GLY A 248 -4.27 19.49 -12.19
N PRO A 249 -4.27 20.83 -12.36
CA PRO A 249 -3.79 21.78 -11.36
C PRO A 249 -4.69 21.88 -10.12
N GLU A 250 -5.92 21.37 -10.19
CA GLU A 250 -6.90 21.38 -9.07
C GLU A 250 -6.77 20.15 -8.15
N GLU A 251 -5.73 19.34 -8.30
CA GLU A 251 -5.52 18.19 -7.42
C GLU A 251 -5.21 18.61 -5.97
N LEU A 252 -5.63 17.74 -5.04
CA LEU A 252 -5.42 17.92 -3.60
C LEU A 252 -3.96 18.23 -3.27
N LEU A 253 -3.72 19.30 -2.51
CA LEU A 253 -2.39 19.74 -2.05
C LEU A 253 -1.42 20.14 -3.18
N SER A 254 -1.92 20.72 -4.28
CA SER A 254 -1.08 21.25 -5.36
C SER A 254 -0.01 22.24 -4.87
N ASP A 255 -0.36 23.09 -3.89
CA ASP A 255 0.48 24.21 -3.44
C ASP A 255 1.40 23.86 -2.26
N GLU A 256 1.05 22.83 -1.48
CA GLU A 256 1.79 22.37 -0.29
C GLU A 256 1.89 20.82 -0.28
N PRO A 257 2.51 20.22 -1.31
CA PRO A 257 2.47 18.78 -1.53
C PRO A 257 3.16 17.97 -0.42
N GLU A 258 4.10 18.57 0.32
CA GLU A 258 4.77 17.97 1.47
C GLU A 258 3.83 17.61 2.62
N ARG A 259 2.67 18.28 2.74
CA ARG A 259 1.62 17.95 3.71
C ARG A 259 1.01 16.57 3.48
N SER A 260 1.28 15.93 2.34
CA SER A 260 0.92 14.53 2.10
C SER A 260 1.74 13.52 2.91
N GLY A 261 2.86 13.94 3.53
CA GLY A 261 3.70 13.10 4.40
C GLY A 261 4.28 11.84 3.75
N THR A 262 4.15 11.70 2.42
CA THR A 262 4.38 10.45 1.70
C THR A 262 5.01 10.72 0.35
N TYR A 263 6.12 10.05 0.07
CA TYR A 263 6.70 10.02 -1.27
C TYR A 263 6.03 8.97 -2.14
N ALA A 264 5.96 9.25 -3.44
CA ALA A 264 5.48 8.39 -4.50
C ALA A 264 6.59 8.16 -5.54
N ALA A 265 6.63 6.94 -6.05
CA ALA A 265 7.54 6.54 -7.11
C ALA A 265 6.89 5.47 -7.98
N LEU A 266 7.24 5.47 -9.27
CA LEU A 266 6.98 4.36 -10.15
C LEU A 266 8.26 4.06 -10.91
N GLY A 267 8.62 2.79 -11.05
CA GLY A 267 9.79 2.37 -11.80
C GLY A 267 9.50 1.17 -12.69
N ARG A 268 10.24 1.08 -13.78
CA ARG A 268 10.21 -0.06 -14.68
C ARG A 268 11.26 -1.08 -14.25
N LYS A 269 10.86 -2.34 -14.14
CA LYS A 269 11.79 -3.45 -13.91
C LYS A 269 12.78 -3.50 -15.08
N ARG A 270 14.07 -3.60 -14.74
CA ARG A 270 15.16 -3.82 -15.70
C ARG A 270 15.09 -5.22 -16.31
N ASP A 271 15.68 -5.37 -17.48
CA ASP A 271 15.86 -6.66 -18.14
C ASP A 271 16.69 -7.62 -17.28
#